data_AF-A0A2K3UXY6-F1
#
_entry.id   AF-A0A2K3UXY6-F1
#
_cell.length_a   1.000
_cell.length_b   1.000
_cell.length_c   1.000
_cell.angle_alpha   90.00
_cell.angle_beta   90.00
_cell.angle_gamma   90.00
#
_symmetry.space_group_name_H-M   'P 1'
#
loop_
_entity.id
_entity.type
_entity.pdbx_description
1 polymer ?
#
loop_
_entity_poly.entity_id
_entity_poly.type
_entity_poly.pdbx_seq_one_letter_code
_entity_poly.pdbx_strand_id
1 'polypeptide(L)'
;MLPFKTAFKAVVPLLERGVSAADQAVSGYLQPRRARGKLLLQPYVGWGTPQRVELSGRVLLPRTMRPPQQGDPRLRNVRNALRRLFSREVGGIRVTGVLDGVQASAVSDHDGYFRLEFTLPAPLSAGWHEATLRLDGREGSTTGRVQVVSQARFGIISDLDDTVIQSDVTSLPRMLLTVLTGNAQTRSPFPGVSTLYRALIRTEQERNPIFYVSSSPWNFFDLLLSFLHYRHIPLGPLFLRNWGVDLLAGHGHYKHGVIETIFERYPALSFVLIGDSGEKDPEIYAEVVRKYPDRVLAVYIRDVTEAHRDAGVHELREQVRRAGVSMVLSPDSLNAAGHAMSLGLIDPDGYRSVLASVERT
;
A
#
# COMPACT_ATOMS: atom_id res chain seq x y z
N MET A 1 -13.90 -16.93 38.98
CA MET A 1 -13.91 -16.35 37.61
C MET A 1 -12.56 -16.58 36.87
N LEU A 2 -11.98 -17.78 36.91
CA LEU A 2 -10.65 -18.08 36.32
C LEU A 2 -10.43 -19.44 35.62
N PRO A 3 -11.43 -20.32 35.32
CA PRO A 3 -11.15 -21.53 34.52
C PRO A 3 -11.35 -21.38 33.00
N PHE A 4 -12.21 -20.44 32.54
CA PHE A 4 -12.60 -20.35 31.13
C PHE A 4 -11.52 -19.73 30.22
N LYS A 5 -10.77 -18.74 30.71
CA LYS A 5 -9.66 -18.09 29.97
C LYS A 5 -8.48 -19.04 29.71
N THR A 6 -8.22 -19.96 30.64
CA THR A 6 -7.11 -20.92 30.55
C THR A 6 -7.43 -22.06 29.58
N ALA A 7 -8.68 -22.55 29.59
CA ALA A 7 -9.15 -23.55 28.63
C ALA A 7 -9.20 -22.98 27.20
N PHE A 8 -9.65 -21.74 27.02
CA PHE A 8 -9.68 -21.09 25.71
C PHE A 8 -8.27 -20.90 25.12
N LYS A 9 -7.29 -20.49 25.93
CA LYS A 9 -5.87 -20.41 25.51
C LYS A 9 -5.26 -21.76 25.10
N ALA A 10 -5.75 -22.88 25.64
CA ALA A 10 -5.25 -24.21 25.30
C ALA A 10 -5.86 -24.78 24.00
N VAL A 11 -7.08 -24.34 23.64
CA VAL A 11 -7.81 -24.83 22.46
C VAL A 11 -7.44 -24.06 21.19
N VAL A 12 -7.09 -22.78 21.31
CA VAL A 12 -6.69 -21.93 20.17
C VAL A 12 -5.52 -22.52 19.35
N PRO A 13 -4.40 -22.98 19.93
CA PRO A 13 -3.30 -23.58 19.16
C PRO A 13 -3.69 -24.88 18.45
N LEU A 14 -4.67 -25.61 18.99
CA LEU A 14 -5.17 -26.86 18.42
C LEU A 14 -6.09 -26.59 17.22
N LEU A 15 -6.93 -25.55 17.31
CA LEU A 15 -7.70 -25.03 16.18
C LEU A 15 -6.80 -24.44 15.10
N GLU A 16 -5.77 -23.68 15.46
CA GLU A 16 -4.77 -23.13 14.52
C GLU A 16 -4.06 -24.26 13.75
N ARG A 17 -3.61 -25.31 14.45
CA ARG A 17 -3.01 -26.49 13.81
C ARG A 17 -4.00 -27.22 12.91
N GLY A 18 -5.26 -27.35 13.32
CA GLY A 18 -6.32 -27.98 12.51
C GLY A 18 -6.63 -27.20 11.24
N VAL A 19 -6.77 -25.88 11.33
CA VAL A 19 -6.99 -24.99 10.18
C VAL A 19 -5.77 -24.99 9.25
N SER A 20 -4.56 -24.92 9.80
CA SER A 20 -3.32 -24.97 9.01
C SER A 20 -3.13 -26.32 8.32
N ALA A 21 -3.44 -27.44 8.98
CA ALA A 21 -3.38 -28.77 8.37
C ALA A 21 -4.43 -28.95 7.26
N ALA A 22 -5.65 -28.44 7.45
CA ALA A 22 -6.68 -28.44 6.43
C ALA A 22 -6.28 -27.58 5.22
N ASP A 23 -5.71 -26.40 5.47
CA ASP A 23 -5.21 -25.51 4.42
C ASP A 23 -4.03 -26.14 3.66
N GLN A 24 -3.08 -26.77 4.35
CA GLN A 24 -1.99 -27.53 3.73
C GLN A 24 -2.49 -28.70 2.89
N ALA A 25 -3.52 -29.44 3.34
CA ALA A 25 -4.10 -30.55 2.59
C ALA A 25 -4.84 -30.06 1.33
N VAL A 26 -5.63 -28.99 1.45
CA VAL A 26 -6.33 -28.35 0.33
C VAL A 26 -5.33 -27.76 -0.67
N SER A 27 -4.29 -27.09 -0.18
CA SER A 27 -3.19 -26.53 -0.97
C SER A 27 -2.42 -27.64 -1.68
N GLY A 28 -2.04 -28.71 -0.98
CA GLY A 28 -1.38 -29.89 -1.56
C GLY A 28 -2.20 -30.58 -2.66
N TYR A 29 -3.54 -30.53 -2.58
CA TYR A 29 -4.42 -31.06 -3.63
C TYR A 29 -4.61 -30.09 -4.82
N LEU A 30 -4.71 -28.79 -4.55
CA LEU A 30 -5.04 -27.78 -5.58
C LEU A 30 -3.79 -27.25 -6.30
N GLN A 31 -2.69 -27.01 -5.60
CA GLN A 31 -1.49 -26.35 -6.12
C GLN A 31 -0.85 -27.12 -7.28
N PRO A 32 -0.67 -28.46 -7.24
CA PRO A 32 -0.09 -29.19 -8.38
C PRO A 32 -0.95 -29.07 -9.65
N ARG A 33 -2.27 -28.92 -9.51
CA ARG A 33 -3.18 -28.72 -10.65
C ARG A 33 -3.13 -27.27 -11.15
N ARG A 34 -3.05 -26.29 -10.24
CA ARG A 34 -2.91 -24.87 -10.61
C ARG A 34 -1.56 -24.61 -11.29
N ALA A 35 -0.49 -25.22 -10.79
CA ALA A 35 0.87 -25.13 -11.34
C ALA A 35 1.01 -25.69 -12.77
N ARG A 36 0.04 -26.45 -13.29
CA ARG A 36 0.01 -26.91 -14.69
C ARG A 36 -0.70 -25.95 -15.65
N GLY A 37 -1.44 -24.96 -15.14
CA GLY A 37 -2.17 -24.00 -15.97
C GLY A 37 -1.26 -22.96 -16.64
N LYS A 38 -1.82 -22.12 -17.51
CA LYS A 38 -1.17 -20.86 -17.91
C LYS A 38 -0.99 -20.02 -16.64
N LEU A 39 0.17 -19.45 -16.37
CA LEU A 39 0.41 -18.63 -15.19
C LEU A 39 0.54 -17.16 -15.59
N LEU A 40 0.14 -16.28 -14.68
CA LEU A 40 0.29 -14.85 -14.74
C LEU A 40 1.27 -14.45 -13.65
N LEU A 41 2.35 -13.77 -14.05
CA LEU A 41 3.31 -13.17 -13.12
C LEU A 41 2.96 -11.70 -12.97
N GLN A 42 2.56 -11.30 -11.76
CA GLN A 42 2.15 -9.94 -11.43
C GLN A 42 3.22 -9.29 -10.55
N PRO A 43 4.13 -8.48 -11.12
CA PRO A 43 5.08 -7.72 -10.33
C PRO A 43 4.35 -6.63 -9.54
N TYR A 44 4.80 -6.42 -8.30
CA TYR A 44 4.47 -5.21 -7.55
C TYR A 44 5.53 -4.14 -7.80
N VAL A 45 5.37 -2.99 -7.17
CA VAL A 45 6.34 -1.89 -7.26
C VAL A 45 7.48 -2.18 -6.27
N GLY A 46 8.67 -2.45 -6.79
CA GLY A 46 9.87 -2.66 -5.99
C GLY A 46 10.46 -1.36 -5.46
N TRP A 47 11.34 -1.48 -4.47
CA TRP A 47 11.90 -0.35 -3.75
C TRP A 47 13.24 -0.69 -3.08
N GLY A 48 14.09 0.31 -2.92
CA GLY A 48 15.33 0.12 -2.18
C GLY A 48 16.34 1.26 -2.28
N THR A 49 17.54 0.93 -1.81
CA THR A 49 18.74 1.77 -1.87
C THR A 49 19.59 1.39 -3.08
N PRO A 50 20.62 2.17 -3.45
CA PRO A 50 21.51 1.84 -4.56
C PRO A 50 22.15 0.45 -4.50
N GLN A 51 22.33 -0.12 -3.30
CA GLN A 51 23.01 -1.41 -3.10
C GLN A 51 22.03 -2.55 -2.78
N ARG A 52 20.84 -2.24 -2.24
CA ARG A 52 19.86 -3.25 -1.84
C ARG A 52 18.48 -2.88 -2.33
N VAL A 53 17.96 -3.71 -3.22
CA VAL A 53 16.62 -3.56 -3.81
C VAL A 53 15.77 -4.77 -3.48
N GLU A 54 14.52 -4.53 -3.15
CA GLU A 54 13.51 -5.55 -2.99
C GLU A 54 12.42 -5.40 -4.05
N LEU A 55 12.06 -6.50 -4.68
CA LEU A 55 10.94 -6.58 -5.61
C LEU A 55 10.07 -7.78 -5.25
N SER A 56 8.83 -7.50 -4.89
CA SER A 56 7.85 -8.53 -4.60
C SER A 56 6.81 -8.63 -5.72
N GLY A 57 6.05 -9.71 -5.71
CA GLY A 57 4.94 -9.89 -6.64
C GLY A 57 4.15 -11.15 -6.32
N ARG A 58 3.26 -11.53 -7.24
CA ARG A 58 2.41 -12.70 -7.09
C ARG A 58 2.34 -13.54 -8.36
N VAL A 59 2.25 -14.85 -8.19
CA VAL A 59 2.01 -15.84 -9.24
C VAL A 59 0.56 -16.30 -9.16
N LEU A 60 -0.18 -16.07 -10.25
CA LEU A 60 -1.62 -16.28 -10.32
C LEU A 60 -2.00 -17.12 -11.54
N LEU A 61 -3.19 -17.70 -11.54
CA LEU A 61 -3.82 -18.17 -12.78
C LEU A 61 -4.50 -17.01 -13.51
N PRO A 62 -4.30 -16.85 -14.84
CA PRO A 62 -4.99 -15.86 -15.64
C PRO A 62 -6.47 -16.15 -15.62
N ARG A 63 -7.25 -15.08 -15.48
CA ARG A 63 -8.70 -15.15 -15.56
C ARG A 63 -9.14 -14.84 -16.99
N THR A 64 -9.50 -15.85 -17.75
CA THR A 64 -10.33 -15.64 -18.94
C THR A 64 -11.75 -15.37 -18.47
N MET A 65 -12.12 -14.09 -18.29
CA MET A 65 -13.51 -13.70 -18.05
C MET A 65 -13.93 -12.64 -19.05
N ARG A 66 -15.13 -12.79 -19.61
CA ARG A 66 -15.70 -11.84 -20.56
C ARG A 66 -15.84 -10.46 -19.88
N PRO A 67 -15.51 -9.35 -20.58
CA PRO A 67 -15.81 -8.01 -20.08
C PRO A 67 -17.34 -7.85 -19.87
N PRO A 68 -17.77 -7.00 -18.94
CA PRO A 68 -19.20 -6.78 -18.69
C PRO A 68 -19.84 -6.19 -19.96
N GLN A 69 -20.99 -6.72 -20.37
CA GLN A 69 -21.75 -6.17 -21.50
C GLN A 69 -22.95 -5.35 -21.00
N GLN A 70 -23.36 -4.33 -21.77
CA GLN A 70 -24.60 -3.62 -21.47
C GLN A 70 -25.77 -4.63 -21.49
N GLY A 71 -26.55 -4.66 -20.41
CA GLY A 71 -27.68 -5.60 -20.23
C GLY A 71 -27.40 -6.80 -19.32
N ASP A 72 -26.17 -7.00 -18.83
CA ASP A 72 -25.89 -8.09 -17.89
C ASP A 72 -26.60 -7.88 -16.53
N PRO A 73 -27.19 -8.94 -15.92
CA PRO A 73 -27.83 -8.84 -14.62
C PRO A 73 -26.85 -8.34 -13.54
N ARG A 74 -27.27 -7.34 -12.75
CA ARG A 74 -26.43 -6.71 -11.71
C ARG A 74 -25.77 -7.75 -10.79
N LEU A 75 -26.51 -8.76 -10.33
CA LEU A 75 -26.01 -9.84 -9.47
C LEU A 75 -24.89 -10.67 -10.12
N ARG A 76 -24.97 -10.90 -11.44
CA ARG A 76 -23.95 -11.62 -12.20
C ARG A 76 -22.68 -10.78 -12.32
N ASN A 77 -22.82 -9.47 -12.52
CA ASN A 77 -21.71 -8.53 -12.50
C ASN A 77 -21.06 -8.44 -11.11
N VAL A 78 -21.84 -8.43 -10.02
CA VAL A 78 -21.31 -8.55 -8.65
C VAL A 78 -20.52 -9.84 -8.46
N ARG A 79 -21.07 -10.98 -8.87
CA ARG A 79 -20.40 -12.26 -8.68
C ARG A 79 -19.11 -12.33 -9.50
N ASN A 80 -19.12 -11.80 -10.72
CA ASN A 80 -17.92 -11.73 -11.56
C ASN A 80 -16.89 -10.74 -10.99
N ALA A 81 -17.36 -9.63 -10.42
CA ALA A 81 -16.55 -8.65 -9.68
C ALA A 81 -15.89 -9.29 -8.46
N LEU A 82 -16.64 -9.99 -7.60
CA LEU A 82 -16.09 -10.73 -6.46
C LEU A 82 -15.11 -11.82 -6.92
N ARG A 83 -15.42 -12.54 -8.01
CA ARG A 83 -14.48 -13.51 -8.61
C ARG A 83 -13.23 -12.86 -9.22
N ARG A 84 -13.27 -11.56 -9.55
CA ARG A 84 -12.08 -10.76 -9.92
C ARG A 84 -11.30 -10.29 -8.69
N LEU A 85 -11.86 -10.38 -7.48
CA LEU A 85 -11.14 -10.07 -6.23
C LEU A 85 -10.53 -11.32 -5.58
N PHE A 86 -11.17 -12.48 -5.68
CA PHE A 86 -10.63 -13.74 -5.14
C PHE A 86 -9.68 -14.41 -6.14
N SER A 87 -8.39 -14.08 -6.04
CA SER A 87 -7.33 -14.58 -6.92
C SER A 87 -7.21 -16.11 -6.82
N ARG A 88 -6.66 -16.74 -7.87
CA ARG A 88 -6.29 -18.16 -7.82
C ARG A 88 -4.78 -18.22 -7.72
N GLU A 89 -4.32 -18.21 -6.49
CA GLU A 89 -2.92 -18.26 -6.08
C GLU A 89 -2.22 -19.52 -6.57
N VAL A 90 -0.96 -19.40 -6.96
CA VAL A 90 -0.13 -20.55 -7.34
C VAL A 90 1.20 -20.52 -6.60
N GLY A 91 1.36 -21.48 -5.69
CA GLY A 91 2.57 -21.68 -4.91
C GLY A 91 3.53 -22.69 -5.53
N GLY A 92 4.78 -22.68 -5.04
CA GLY A 92 5.84 -23.60 -5.45
C GLY A 92 6.46 -23.28 -6.81
N ILE A 93 6.22 -22.09 -7.36
CA ILE A 93 6.78 -21.69 -8.65
C ILE A 93 8.04 -20.85 -8.43
N ARG A 94 9.15 -21.25 -9.05
CA ARG A 94 10.37 -20.47 -9.03
C ARG A 94 10.26 -19.28 -9.98
N VAL A 95 10.48 -18.09 -9.42
CA VAL A 95 10.51 -16.81 -10.11
C VAL A 95 11.95 -16.32 -10.12
N THR A 96 12.44 -15.94 -11.29
CA THR A 96 13.76 -15.37 -11.48
C THR A 96 13.60 -13.93 -11.95
N GLY A 97 14.29 -12.99 -11.30
CA GLY A 97 14.36 -11.60 -11.73
C GLY A 97 15.78 -11.18 -12.07
N VAL A 98 15.92 -10.26 -13.02
CA VAL A 98 17.18 -9.62 -13.39
C VAL A 98 17.00 -8.11 -13.29
N LEU A 99 17.84 -7.45 -12.50
CA LEU A 99 17.91 -6.01 -12.34
C LEU A 99 19.37 -5.58 -12.54
N ASP A 100 19.63 -4.73 -13.53
CA ASP A 100 20.98 -4.24 -13.85
C ASP A 100 22.03 -5.36 -13.98
N GLY A 101 21.65 -6.45 -14.67
CA GLY A 101 22.49 -7.64 -14.85
C GLY A 101 22.62 -8.54 -13.62
N VAL A 102 22.15 -8.12 -12.43
CA VAL A 102 22.12 -8.94 -11.22
C VAL A 102 20.87 -9.80 -11.19
N GLN A 103 21.07 -11.11 -10.99
CA GLN A 103 19.99 -12.09 -10.93
C GLN A 103 19.63 -12.41 -9.46
N ALA A 104 18.33 -12.46 -9.17
CA ALA A 104 17.79 -12.97 -7.93
C ALA A 104 16.68 -14.00 -8.24
N SER A 105 16.49 -14.99 -7.37
CA SER A 105 15.43 -15.99 -7.53
C SER A 105 14.74 -16.29 -6.22
N ALA A 106 13.43 -16.51 -6.27
CA ALA A 106 12.62 -16.92 -5.13
C ALA A 106 11.56 -17.93 -5.56
N VAL A 107 10.96 -18.62 -4.60
CA VAL A 107 9.85 -19.55 -4.84
C VAL A 107 8.57 -18.93 -4.30
N SER A 108 7.49 -18.98 -5.07
CA SER A 108 6.21 -18.48 -4.61
C SER A 108 5.67 -19.32 -3.44
N ASP A 109 5.15 -18.65 -2.41
CA ASP A 109 4.54 -19.28 -1.25
C ASP A 109 3.16 -19.88 -1.56
N HIS A 110 2.49 -20.45 -0.57
CA HIS A 110 1.15 -21.04 -0.72
C HIS A 110 0.09 -20.04 -1.23
N ASP A 111 0.27 -18.75 -0.95
CA ASP A 111 -0.58 -17.66 -1.41
C ASP A 111 -0.09 -17.05 -2.75
N GLY A 112 0.94 -17.64 -3.34
CA GLY A 112 1.53 -17.24 -4.60
C GLY A 112 2.44 -16.02 -4.52
N TYR A 113 2.74 -15.47 -3.34
CA TYR A 113 3.66 -14.34 -3.21
C TYR A 113 5.11 -14.79 -3.34
N PHE A 114 5.93 -13.93 -3.92
CA PHE A 114 7.38 -14.08 -3.92
C PHE A 114 8.04 -12.74 -3.60
N ARG A 115 9.25 -12.81 -3.05
CA ARG A 115 10.11 -11.66 -2.77
C ARG A 115 11.49 -11.92 -3.33
N LEU A 116 11.96 -11.04 -4.21
CA LEU A 116 13.31 -11.03 -4.74
C LEU A 116 14.11 -9.95 -4.03
N GLU A 117 15.28 -10.31 -3.54
CA GLU A 117 16.25 -9.39 -2.94
C GLU A 117 17.48 -9.32 -3.83
N PHE A 118 17.78 -8.13 -4.34
CA PHE A 118 18.94 -7.85 -5.17
C PHE A 118 19.99 -7.13 -4.31
N THR A 119 21.16 -7.75 -4.15
CA THR A 119 22.35 -7.08 -3.60
C THR A 119 23.25 -6.72 -4.77
N LEU A 120 23.36 -5.42 -5.05
CA LEU A 120 24.01 -4.90 -6.25
C LEU A 120 25.51 -4.66 -5.95
N PRO A 121 26.43 -5.15 -6.80
CA PRO A 121 27.87 -4.97 -6.58
C PRO A 121 28.32 -3.53 -6.81
N ALA A 122 27.60 -2.79 -7.65
CA ALA A 122 27.78 -1.36 -7.88
C ALA A 122 26.49 -0.61 -7.51
N PRO A 123 26.58 0.64 -6.99
CA PRO A 123 25.42 1.41 -6.62
C PRO A 123 24.61 1.83 -7.85
N LEU A 124 23.32 1.49 -7.88
CA LEU A 124 22.39 2.03 -8.87
C LEU A 124 22.15 3.53 -8.69
N SER A 125 21.94 4.24 -9.79
CA SER A 125 21.52 5.65 -9.75
C SER A 125 20.14 5.79 -9.09
N ALA A 126 19.88 6.94 -8.47
CA ALA A 126 18.53 7.26 -7.98
C ALA A 126 17.51 7.22 -9.13
N GLY A 127 16.27 6.85 -8.83
CA GLY A 127 15.15 6.92 -9.76
C GLY A 127 14.47 5.59 -10.04
N TRP A 128 13.78 5.53 -11.18
CA TRP A 128 13.02 4.35 -11.59
C TRP A 128 13.87 3.43 -12.45
N HIS A 129 13.90 2.16 -12.06
CA HIS A 129 14.54 1.06 -12.78
C HIS A 129 13.51 0.00 -13.14
N GLU A 130 13.87 -0.84 -14.09
CA GLU A 130 13.04 -1.95 -14.54
C GLU A 130 13.76 -3.28 -14.29
N ALA A 131 13.09 -4.19 -13.58
CA ALA A 131 13.56 -5.54 -13.38
C ALA A 131 12.76 -6.49 -14.29
N THR A 132 13.47 -7.30 -15.06
CA THR A 132 12.84 -8.33 -15.91
C THR A 132 12.60 -9.57 -15.07
N LEU A 133 11.35 -10.02 -14.99
CA LEU A 133 10.94 -11.21 -14.25
C LEU A 133 10.50 -12.33 -15.19
N ARG A 134 10.84 -13.57 -14.83
CA ARG A 134 10.53 -14.78 -15.57
C ARG A 134 10.09 -15.89 -14.62
N LEU A 135 9.25 -16.78 -15.13
CA LEU A 135 8.89 -18.02 -14.45
C LEU A 135 9.78 -19.14 -14.99
N ASP A 136 10.44 -19.88 -14.12
CA ASP A 136 11.34 -20.95 -14.56
C ASP A 136 10.56 -22.06 -15.27
N GLY A 137 11.12 -22.56 -16.38
CA GLY A 137 10.50 -23.61 -17.21
C GLY A 137 9.28 -23.15 -18.01
N ARG A 138 9.04 -21.83 -18.13
CA ARG A 138 7.91 -21.27 -18.87
C ARG A 138 8.35 -20.14 -19.79
N GLU A 139 7.66 -20.01 -20.92
CA GLU A 139 7.86 -18.91 -21.85
C GLU A 139 7.20 -17.63 -21.36
N GLY A 140 7.82 -16.49 -21.69
CA GLY A 140 7.36 -15.15 -21.31
C GLY A 140 8.22 -14.48 -20.24
N SER A 141 8.20 -13.16 -20.27
CA SER A 141 8.77 -12.28 -19.26
C SER A 141 7.80 -11.14 -18.97
N THR A 142 7.89 -10.57 -17.77
CA THR A 142 7.17 -9.36 -17.38
C THR A 142 8.15 -8.41 -16.72
N THR A 143 7.79 -7.13 -16.64
CA THR A 143 8.67 -6.10 -16.08
C THR A 143 8.09 -5.55 -14.80
N GLY A 144 8.88 -5.57 -13.73
CA GLY A 144 8.57 -4.89 -12.47
C GLY A 144 9.29 -3.55 -12.39
N ARG A 145 8.58 -2.49 -11.98
CA ARG A 145 9.20 -1.18 -11.75
C ARG A 145 9.77 -1.12 -10.34
N VAL A 146 10.97 -0.59 -10.20
CA VAL A 146 11.69 -0.45 -8.93
C VAL A 146 12.03 1.01 -8.70
N GLN A 147 11.76 1.52 -7.50
CA GLN A 147 12.23 2.84 -7.08
C GLN A 147 13.52 2.73 -6.25
N VAL A 148 14.62 3.26 -6.75
CA VAL A 148 15.89 3.38 -6.02
C VAL A 148 16.01 4.79 -5.43
N VAL A 149 16.23 4.88 -4.12
CA VAL A 149 16.31 6.13 -3.38
C VAL A 149 17.71 6.32 -2.82
N SER A 150 18.36 7.43 -3.18
CA SER A 150 19.67 7.82 -2.64
C SER A 150 19.89 9.32 -2.45
N GLN A 151 19.22 10.17 -3.24
CA GLN A 151 19.34 11.62 -3.19
C GLN A 151 17.96 12.28 -3.06
N ALA A 152 17.29 12.03 -1.94
CA ALA A 152 15.99 12.62 -1.63
C ALA A 152 16.12 13.57 -0.43
N ARG A 153 15.38 14.69 -0.46
CA ARG A 153 15.32 15.63 0.68
C ARG A 153 14.52 15.02 1.83
N PHE A 154 13.45 14.31 1.52
CA PHE A 154 12.60 13.60 2.46
C PHE A 154 11.81 12.50 1.76
N GLY A 155 11.24 11.56 2.51
CA GLY A 155 10.26 10.61 2.01
C GLY A 155 8.83 10.99 2.40
N ILE A 156 7.85 10.46 1.68
CA ILE A 156 6.44 10.58 2.02
C ILE A 156 5.93 9.17 2.37
N ILE A 157 5.29 9.03 3.51
CA ILE A 157 4.51 7.83 3.84
C ILE A 157 3.05 8.26 3.88
N SER A 158 2.24 7.67 3.02
CA SER A 158 0.83 7.96 2.89
C SER A 158 0.00 6.73 3.21
N ASP A 159 -1.02 6.89 4.05
CA ASP A 159 -2.12 5.95 4.04
C ASP A 159 -2.92 6.06 2.72
N LEU A 160 -3.42 4.92 2.25
CA LEU A 160 -4.24 4.79 1.06
C LEU A 160 -5.68 4.38 1.38
N ASP A 161 -5.98 3.94 2.61
CA ASP A 161 -7.26 3.31 2.97
C ASP A 161 -8.47 4.24 2.76
N ASP A 162 -8.43 5.48 3.26
CA ASP A 162 -9.55 6.44 3.12
C ASP A 162 -9.35 7.52 2.04
N THR A 163 -8.18 7.61 1.41
CA THR A 163 -7.93 8.55 0.29
C THR A 163 -8.58 8.12 -1.03
N VAL A 164 -9.01 6.85 -1.14
CA VAL A 164 -9.75 6.30 -2.30
C VAL A 164 -11.26 6.22 -2.04
N ILE A 165 -11.67 6.27 -0.78
CA ILE A 165 -12.99 5.80 -0.34
C ILE A 165 -13.61 6.88 0.55
N GLN A 166 -14.32 7.82 -0.05
CA GLN A 166 -15.19 8.71 0.73
C GLN A 166 -16.14 7.87 1.58
N SER A 167 -16.04 8.08 2.89
CA SER A 167 -16.72 7.41 4.00
C SER A 167 -18.23 7.66 4.05
N ASP A 168 -18.84 8.17 2.98
CA ASP A 168 -20.28 8.43 2.88
C ASP A 168 -21.09 7.27 2.29
N VAL A 169 -20.46 6.12 2.03
CA VAL A 169 -21.21 4.90 1.71
C VAL A 169 -20.63 3.72 2.47
N THR A 170 -21.35 3.36 3.52
CA THR A 170 -21.37 2.05 4.15
C THR A 170 -21.03 0.93 3.14
N SER A 171 -19.85 0.32 3.37
CA SER A 171 -19.29 -0.90 2.77
C SER A 171 -18.36 -0.76 1.53
N LEU A 172 -17.06 -0.96 1.78
CA LEU A 172 -16.02 -1.41 0.82
C LEU A 172 -16.54 -2.36 -0.29
N PRO A 173 -17.37 -3.39 0.02
CA PRO A 173 -18.05 -4.23 -0.97
C PRO A 173 -18.84 -3.50 -2.05
N ARG A 174 -19.58 -2.43 -1.70
CA ARG A 174 -20.46 -1.71 -2.61
C ARG A 174 -19.67 -0.82 -3.57
N MET A 175 -18.50 -0.34 -3.15
CA MET A 175 -17.59 0.44 -3.98
C MET A 175 -16.82 -0.44 -4.99
N LEU A 176 -16.34 -1.59 -4.54
CA LEU A 176 -15.73 -2.62 -5.41
C LEU A 176 -16.65 -2.99 -6.57
N LEU A 177 -17.93 -3.19 -6.24
CA LEU A 177 -19.01 -3.40 -7.19
C LEU A 177 -19.06 -2.32 -8.27
N THR A 178 -18.99 -1.04 -7.86
CA THR A 178 -19.14 0.14 -8.71
C THR A 178 -17.96 0.37 -9.68
N VAL A 179 -16.73 0.15 -9.20
CA VAL A 179 -15.52 0.18 -10.05
C VAL A 179 -15.55 -0.98 -11.05
N LEU A 180 -16.00 -2.16 -10.61
CA LEU A 180 -16.07 -3.36 -11.45
C LEU A 180 -17.28 -3.35 -12.42
N THR A 181 -18.29 -2.50 -12.18
CA THR A 181 -19.43 -2.25 -13.08
C THR A 181 -19.25 -1.01 -13.97
N GLY A 182 -18.08 -0.37 -13.95
CA GLY A 182 -17.71 0.70 -14.89
C GLY A 182 -18.21 2.10 -14.51
N ASN A 183 -18.70 2.30 -13.28
CA ASN A 183 -19.20 3.60 -12.82
C ASN A 183 -18.19 4.32 -11.92
N ALA A 184 -16.93 4.42 -12.38
CA ALA A 184 -15.86 5.14 -11.68
C ALA A 184 -16.05 6.67 -11.61
N GLN A 185 -17.12 7.20 -12.22
CA GLN A 185 -17.33 8.63 -12.42
C GLN A 185 -17.80 9.40 -11.17
N THR A 186 -18.17 8.74 -10.06
CA THR A 186 -18.92 9.41 -8.99
C THR A 186 -18.21 9.60 -7.65
N ARG A 187 -16.88 9.46 -7.55
CA ARG A 187 -16.17 9.81 -6.30
C ARG A 187 -14.91 10.60 -6.56
N SER A 188 -15.00 11.91 -6.30
CA SER A 188 -13.89 12.84 -6.43
C SER A 188 -12.73 12.40 -5.52
N PRO A 189 -11.47 12.40 -5.98
CA PRO A 189 -10.37 12.40 -5.03
C PRO A 189 -10.57 13.58 -4.10
N PHE A 190 -10.16 13.43 -2.84
CA PHE A 190 -10.18 14.54 -1.90
C PHE A 190 -9.54 15.77 -2.57
N PRO A 191 -10.23 16.94 -2.58
CA PRO A 191 -9.82 18.09 -3.37
C PRO A 191 -8.31 18.37 -3.17
N GLY A 192 -7.56 18.38 -4.28
CA GLY A 192 -6.14 18.72 -4.29
C GLY A 192 -5.13 17.63 -3.90
N VAL A 193 -5.52 16.42 -3.47
CA VAL A 193 -4.55 15.41 -2.93
C VAL A 193 -3.51 14.97 -3.95
N SER A 194 -3.96 14.67 -5.18
CA SER A 194 -3.09 14.29 -6.30
C SER A 194 -2.06 15.39 -6.59
N THR A 195 -2.49 16.64 -6.50
CA THR A 195 -1.65 17.81 -6.74
C THR A 195 -0.68 18.07 -5.59
N LEU A 196 -1.11 17.86 -4.34
CA LEU A 196 -0.25 17.93 -3.16
C LEU A 196 0.87 16.88 -3.23
N TYR A 197 0.54 15.63 -3.60
CA TYR A 197 1.55 14.57 -3.67
C TYR A 197 2.56 14.83 -4.78
N ARG A 198 2.11 15.33 -5.93
CA ARG A 198 3.03 15.77 -6.99
C ARG A 198 3.95 16.91 -6.53
N ALA A 199 3.42 17.89 -5.80
CA ALA A 199 4.20 18.99 -5.26
C ALA A 199 5.25 18.51 -4.24
N LEU A 200 4.91 17.54 -3.38
CA LEU A 200 5.82 16.96 -2.39
C LEU A 200 6.92 16.10 -3.02
N ILE A 201 6.62 15.38 -4.11
CA ILE A 201 7.60 14.51 -4.77
C ILE A 201 8.69 15.32 -5.47
N ARG A 202 8.35 16.51 -5.99
CA ARG A 202 9.19 17.36 -6.86
C ARG A 202 9.66 16.61 -8.13
N THR A 203 9.82 17.33 -9.22
CA THR A 203 10.16 16.73 -10.54
C THR A 203 11.63 16.88 -10.94
N GLU A 204 12.42 17.61 -10.16
CA GLU A 204 13.84 17.86 -10.42
C GLU A 204 14.74 16.76 -9.84
N GLN A 205 16.07 16.93 -10.01
CA GLN A 205 17.17 15.98 -9.70
C GLN A 205 17.11 15.27 -8.32
N GLU A 206 16.31 15.76 -7.37
CA GLU A 206 16.07 15.19 -6.04
C GLU A 206 14.60 14.78 -5.87
N ARG A 207 14.22 13.65 -6.46
CA ARG A 207 12.85 13.14 -6.38
C ARG A 207 12.59 12.49 -5.02
N ASN A 208 11.71 13.08 -4.23
CA ASN A 208 11.28 12.52 -2.95
C ASN A 208 10.44 11.24 -3.18
N PRO A 209 10.75 10.10 -2.54
CA PRO A 209 9.97 8.88 -2.69
C PRO A 209 8.65 8.97 -1.94
N ILE A 210 7.63 8.28 -2.47
CA ILE A 210 6.34 8.08 -1.78
C ILE A 210 6.11 6.60 -1.55
N PHE A 211 5.72 6.24 -0.33
CA PHE A 211 5.39 4.89 0.09
C PHE A 211 3.93 4.87 0.56
N TYR A 212 3.13 3.95 0.01
CA TYR A 212 1.73 3.79 0.39
C TYR A 212 1.59 2.63 1.37
N VAL A 213 1.07 2.88 2.57
CA VAL A 213 0.91 1.87 3.62
C VAL A 213 -0.56 1.75 3.94
N SER A 214 -1.17 0.60 3.65
CA SER A 214 -2.62 0.43 3.71
C SER A 214 -3.00 -0.90 4.35
N SER A 215 -4.08 -0.86 5.12
CA SER A 215 -4.79 -1.96 5.75
C SER A 215 -5.57 -2.80 4.74
N SER A 216 -5.76 -2.30 3.52
CA SER A 216 -6.39 -3.02 2.43
C SER A 216 -5.62 -4.28 2.06
N PRO A 217 -6.29 -5.37 1.65
CA PRO A 217 -5.62 -6.60 1.26
C PRO A 217 -4.89 -6.51 -0.07
N TRP A 218 -3.84 -7.31 -0.24
CA TRP A 218 -3.12 -7.48 -1.52
C TRP A 218 -4.01 -7.86 -2.72
N ASN A 219 -5.17 -8.48 -2.49
CA ASN A 219 -6.16 -8.78 -3.52
C ASN A 219 -6.69 -7.52 -4.23
N PHE A 220 -6.50 -6.34 -3.65
CA PHE A 220 -6.91 -5.05 -4.19
C PHE A 220 -5.80 -4.35 -4.97
N PHE A 221 -4.60 -4.92 -5.04
CA PHE A 221 -3.43 -4.26 -5.64
C PHE A 221 -3.72 -3.69 -7.04
N ASP A 222 -4.28 -4.48 -7.97
CA ASP A 222 -4.57 -4.01 -9.33
C ASP A 222 -5.58 -2.86 -9.35
N LEU A 223 -6.58 -2.92 -8.47
CA LEU A 223 -7.61 -1.89 -8.37
C LEU A 223 -7.04 -0.60 -7.81
N LEU A 224 -6.22 -0.68 -6.76
CA LEU A 224 -5.54 0.46 -6.17
C LEU A 224 -4.54 1.08 -7.15
N LEU A 225 -3.74 0.26 -7.84
CA LEU A 225 -2.79 0.74 -8.85
C LEU A 225 -3.51 1.43 -10.02
N SER A 226 -4.62 0.86 -10.50
CA SER A 226 -5.46 1.47 -11.54
C SER A 226 -6.05 2.80 -11.08
N PHE A 227 -6.47 2.87 -9.81
CA PHE A 227 -6.98 4.11 -9.21
C PHE A 227 -5.90 5.19 -9.13
N LEU A 228 -4.69 4.86 -8.63
CA LEU A 228 -3.56 5.79 -8.59
C LEU A 228 -3.29 6.39 -9.97
N HIS A 229 -3.23 5.53 -11.00
CA HIS A 229 -3.04 5.95 -12.38
C HIS A 229 -4.18 6.86 -12.89
N TYR A 230 -5.43 6.43 -12.70
CA TYR A 230 -6.62 7.16 -13.14
C TYR A 230 -6.74 8.55 -12.49
N ARG A 231 -6.33 8.68 -11.22
CA ARG A 231 -6.34 9.94 -10.48
C ARG A 231 -5.04 10.74 -10.58
N HIS A 232 -4.12 10.29 -11.43
CA HIS A 232 -2.79 10.91 -11.60
C HIS A 232 -2.04 11.08 -10.27
N ILE A 233 -2.31 10.18 -9.32
CA ILE A 233 -1.58 10.10 -8.06
C ILE A 233 -0.24 9.43 -8.38
N PRO A 234 0.88 9.96 -7.87
CA PRO A 234 2.20 9.42 -8.20
C PRO A 234 2.37 7.94 -7.86
N LEU A 235 3.06 7.21 -8.74
CA LEU A 235 3.43 5.82 -8.47
C LEU A 235 4.41 5.75 -7.30
N GLY A 236 4.22 4.75 -6.44
CA GLY A 236 5.10 4.41 -5.33
C GLY A 236 4.88 2.96 -4.87
N PRO A 237 5.76 2.41 -4.04
CA PRO A 237 5.58 1.09 -3.44
C PRO A 237 4.30 1.04 -2.59
N LEU A 238 3.50 -0.03 -2.76
CA LEU A 238 2.31 -0.28 -1.96
C LEU A 238 2.59 -1.39 -0.96
N PHE A 239 2.29 -1.16 0.32
CA PHE A 239 2.37 -2.14 1.39
C PHE A 239 0.95 -2.45 1.86
N LEU A 240 0.44 -3.61 1.45
CA LEU A 240 -0.93 -4.06 1.71
C LEU A 240 -0.93 -5.28 2.66
N ARG A 241 -2.06 -5.54 3.32
CA ARG A 241 -2.15 -6.68 4.26
C ARG A 241 -2.29 -8.01 3.54
N ASN A 242 -1.72 -9.07 4.14
CA ASN A 242 -2.10 -10.43 3.77
C ASN A 242 -3.23 -10.92 4.69
N TRP A 243 -4.45 -11.02 4.17
CA TRP A 243 -5.59 -11.57 4.92
C TRP A 243 -5.40 -13.04 5.35
N GLY A 244 -4.41 -13.79 4.85
CA GLY A 244 -4.13 -15.15 5.35
C GLY A 244 -3.43 -15.16 6.71
N VAL A 245 -2.27 -14.52 6.79
CA VAL A 245 -1.35 -14.59 7.94
C VAL A 245 -1.60 -13.49 8.98
N ASP A 246 -2.04 -12.31 8.55
CA ASP A 246 -2.12 -11.12 9.41
C ASP A 246 -3.47 -10.97 10.14
N LEU A 247 -4.49 -11.79 9.85
CA LEU A 247 -5.78 -11.72 10.57
C LEU A 247 -5.65 -12.00 12.08
N LEU A 248 -4.56 -12.62 12.52
CA LEU A 248 -4.28 -12.91 13.93
C LEU A 248 -3.50 -11.80 14.64
N ALA A 249 -2.85 -10.89 13.91
CA ALA A 249 -2.09 -9.77 14.46
C ALA A 249 -2.95 -8.49 14.37
N GLY A 250 -3.38 -7.96 15.51
CA GLY A 250 -4.32 -6.84 15.60
C GLY A 250 -4.03 -5.65 14.66
N HIS A 251 -5.08 -4.96 14.23
CA HIS A 251 -5.08 -3.97 13.14
C HIS A 251 -4.06 -2.80 13.27
N GLY A 252 -3.46 -2.54 14.43
CA GLY A 252 -2.46 -1.46 14.57
C GLY A 252 -1.02 -1.90 14.27
N HIS A 253 -0.71 -3.19 14.45
CA HIS A 253 0.69 -3.66 14.42
C HIS A 253 1.29 -3.70 13.01
N TYR A 254 0.47 -3.96 11.99
CA TYR A 254 0.93 -4.05 10.61
C TYR A 254 1.45 -2.72 10.06
N LYS A 255 0.61 -1.66 10.10
CA LYS A 255 0.99 -0.33 9.58
C LYS A 255 2.24 0.19 10.31
N HIS A 256 2.29 0.06 11.64
CA HIS A 256 3.45 0.44 12.43
C HIS A 256 4.72 -0.32 12.02
N GLY A 257 4.68 -1.65 11.90
CA GLY A 257 5.84 -2.45 11.49
C GLY A 257 6.34 -2.14 10.08
N VAL A 258 5.44 -1.83 9.14
CA VAL A 258 5.82 -1.40 7.79
C VAL A 258 6.54 -0.04 7.84
N ILE A 259 5.99 0.93 8.59
CA ILE A 259 6.61 2.25 8.75
C ILE A 259 8.01 2.10 9.36
N GLU A 260 8.15 1.29 10.40
CA GLU A 260 9.46 0.98 11.00
C GLU A 260 10.44 0.41 9.97
N THR A 261 10.01 -0.55 9.15
CA THR A 261 10.84 -1.14 8.10
C THR A 261 11.32 -0.08 7.10
N ILE A 262 10.47 0.91 6.75
CA ILE A 262 10.85 2.01 5.86
C ILE A 262 11.89 2.92 6.55
N PHE A 263 11.67 3.28 7.81
CA PHE A 263 12.59 4.12 8.60
C PHE A 263 13.96 3.45 8.79
N GLU A 264 13.99 2.14 8.98
CA GLU A 264 15.20 1.32 9.11
C GLU A 264 15.94 1.21 7.77
N ARG A 265 15.22 1.05 6.65
CA ARG A 265 15.85 0.98 5.32
C ARG A 265 16.49 2.29 4.89
N TYR A 266 15.93 3.43 5.33
CA TYR A 266 16.43 4.76 4.97
C TYR A 266 16.83 5.57 6.22
N PRO A 267 17.88 5.19 6.95
CA PRO A 267 18.18 5.74 8.28
C PRO A 267 18.48 7.25 8.28
N ALA A 268 18.97 7.79 7.17
CA ALA A 268 19.28 9.21 7.02
C ALA A 268 18.11 10.06 6.46
N LEU A 269 17.02 9.43 6.02
CA LEU A 269 15.89 10.13 5.42
C LEU A 269 14.88 10.52 6.50
N SER A 270 14.43 11.77 6.45
CA SER A 270 13.28 12.27 7.22
C SER A 270 11.99 12.12 6.41
N PHE A 271 10.85 12.04 7.08
CA PHE A 271 9.57 11.70 6.45
C PHE A 271 8.46 12.70 6.74
N VAL A 272 7.59 12.88 5.76
CA VAL A 272 6.26 13.47 5.92
C VAL A 272 5.26 12.33 6.01
N LEU A 273 4.43 12.33 7.05
CA LEU A 273 3.39 11.30 7.27
C LEU A 273 2.03 11.88 6.89
N ILE A 274 1.26 11.17 6.08
CA ILE A 274 -0.05 11.59 5.59
C ILE A 274 -1.06 10.48 5.81
N GLY A 275 -2.12 10.74 6.57
CA GLY A 275 -3.13 9.75 6.92
C GLY A 275 -4.49 10.38 7.19
N ASP A 276 -5.39 9.64 7.81
CA ASP A 276 -6.74 10.11 8.15
C ASP A 276 -7.12 9.86 9.62
N SER A 277 -8.10 10.61 10.14
CA SER A 277 -8.59 10.48 11.52
C SER A 277 -9.61 9.35 11.72
N GLY A 278 -10.09 8.72 10.64
CA GLY A 278 -11.06 7.63 10.68
C GLY A 278 -10.42 6.32 11.16
N GLU A 279 -9.17 6.09 10.77
CA GLU A 279 -8.34 4.98 11.21
C GLU A 279 -7.52 5.31 12.48
N LYS A 280 -6.46 4.51 12.74
CA LYS A 280 -5.53 4.70 13.86
C LYS A 280 -4.27 5.48 13.44
N ASP A 281 -4.31 6.19 12.32
CA ASP A 281 -3.14 6.89 11.80
C ASP A 281 -2.62 7.98 12.77
N PRO A 282 -3.48 8.80 13.43
CA PRO A 282 -2.99 9.79 14.39
C PRO A 282 -2.21 9.13 15.55
N GLU A 283 -2.71 8.02 16.07
CA GLU A 283 -2.06 7.24 17.13
C GLU A 283 -0.74 6.65 16.64
N ILE A 284 -0.75 5.97 15.48
CA ILE A 284 0.45 5.35 14.90
C ILE A 284 1.51 6.42 14.61
N TYR A 285 1.13 7.55 14.03
CA TYR A 285 2.09 8.61 13.70
C TYR A 285 2.63 9.31 14.94
N ALA A 286 1.84 9.49 16.00
CA ALA A 286 2.35 9.98 17.28
C ALA A 286 3.38 9.03 17.89
N GLU A 287 3.16 7.72 17.81
CA GLU A 287 4.15 6.71 18.23
C GLU A 287 5.43 6.76 17.40
N VAL A 288 5.30 6.90 16.07
CA VAL A 288 6.43 7.03 15.14
C VAL A 288 7.24 8.29 15.45
N VAL A 289 6.60 9.44 15.66
CA VAL A 289 7.26 10.71 16.04
C VAL A 289 8.05 10.53 17.34
N ARG A 290 7.46 9.86 18.35
CA ARG A 290 8.13 9.59 19.62
C ARG A 290 9.31 8.64 19.47
N LYS A 291 9.20 7.62 18.59
CA LYS A 291 10.25 6.62 18.37
C LYS A 291 11.40 7.15 17.52
N TYR A 292 11.11 8.04 16.57
CA TYR A 292 12.07 8.60 15.62
C TYR A 292 12.07 10.14 15.69
N PRO A 293 12.56 10.73 16.80
CA PRO A 293 12.67 12.18 16.93
C PRO A 293 13.52 12.76 15.79
N ASP A 294 13.21 13.98 15.37
CA ASP A 294 13.89 14.72 14.29
C ASP A 294 13.82 14.10 12.88
N ARG A 295 13.21 12.91 12.75
CA ARG A 295 13.04 12.21 11.47
C ARG A 295 11.64 12.32 10.89
N VAL A 296 10.72 13.01 11.57
CA VAL A 296 9.39 13.35 11.04
C VAL A 296 9.31 14.85 10.86
N LEU A 297 9.09 15.32 9.64
CA LEU A 297 9.05 16.74 9.30
C LEU A 297 7.66 17.36 9.54
N ALA A 298 6.63 16.61 9.21
CA ALA A 298 5.24 17.03 9.39
C ALA A 298 4.33 15.80 9.40
N VAL A 299 3.21 15.93 10.11
CA VAL A 299 2.12 14.96 10.07
C VAL A 299 0.88 15.66 9.55
N TYR A 300 0.30 15.15 8.47
CA TYR A 300 -0.92 15.64 7.86
C TYR A 300 -2.02 14.60 8.08
N ILE A 301 -3.00 14.93 8.90
CA ILE A 301 -4.17 14.09 9.17
C ILE A 301 -5.37 14.71 8.46
N ARG A 302 -5.99 13.92 7.59
CA ARG A 302 -7.29 14.26 7.04
C ARG A 302 -8.36 14.10 8.12
N ASP A 303 -9.13 15.15 8.37
CA ASP A 303 -10.23 15.07 9.31
C ASP A 303 -11.49 14.51 8.62
N VAL A 304 -11.85 13.28 8.99
CA VAL A 304 -13.03 12.54 8.48
C VAL A 304 -13.98 12.12 9.61
N THR A 305 -13.71 12.54 10.85
CA THR A 305 -14.38 12.03 12.05
C THR A 305 -15.57 12.88 12.49
N GLU A 306 -16.56 12.23 13.12
CA GLU A 306 -17.57 12.91 13.92
C GLU A 306 -16.97 13.40 15.25
N ALA A 307 -17.51 14.49 15.79
CA ALA A 307 -17.01 15.30 16.92
C ALA A 307 -16.61 14.55 18.22
N HIS A 308 -16.87 13.24 18.33
CA HIS A 308 -16.54 12.43 19.50
C HIS A 308 -15.05 12.03 19.57
N ARG A 309 -14.32 12.02 18.44
CA ARG A 309 -12.89 11.63 18.39
C ARG A 309 -11.92 12.82 18.50
N ASP A 310 -12.42 14.04 18.33
CA ASP A 310 -11.62 15.26 18.26
C ASP A 310 -10.74 15.45 19.49
N ALA A 311 -11.25 15.16 20.69
CA ALA A 311 -10.51 15.33 21.94
C ALA A 311 -9.22 14.47 22.00
N GLY A 312 -9.29 13.22 21.53
CA GLY A 312 -8.13 12.32 21.50
C GLY A 312 -7.10 12.76 20.46
N VAL A 313 -7.56 13.21 19.28
CA VAL A 313 -6.65 13.69 18.24
C VAL A 313 -6.01 15.03 18.63
N HIS A 314 -6.72 15.90 19.35
CA HIS A 314 -6.15 17.13 19.92
C HIS A 314 -5.05 16.83 20.94
N GLU A 315 -5.23 15.83 21.80
CA GLU A 315 -4.17 15.41 22.74
C GLU A 315 -2.94 14.90 22.00
N LEU A 316 -3.13 14.04 20.99
CA LEU A 316 -2.04 13.53 20.15
C LEU A 316 -1.30 14.67 19.43
N ARG A 317 -2.04 15.66 18.91
CA ARG A 317 -1.46 16.85 18.30
C ARG A 317 -0.56 17.62 19.27
N GLU A 318 -0.98 17.79 20.52
CA GLU A 318 -0.14 18.44 21.54
C GLU A 318 1.09 17.58 21.91
N GLN A 319 0.96 16.26 21.96
CA GLN A 319 2.09 15.35 22.16
C GLN A 319 3.12 15.48 21.03
N VAL A 320 2.67 15.46 19.78
CA VAL A 320 3.52 15.60 18.59
C VAL A 320 4.17 16.98 18.55
N ARG A 321 3.44 18.04 18.93
CA ARG A 321 3.98 19.40 19.07
C ARG A 321 5.09 19.50 20.12
N ARG A 322 4.96 18.81 21.25
CA ARG A 322 6.01 18.75 22.29
C ARG A 322 7.28 18.06 21.79
N ALA A 323 7.17 17.16 20.82
CA ALA A 323 8.30 16.54 20.13
C ALA A 323 8.88 17.40 18.99
N GLY A 324 8.42 18.65 18.82
CA GLY A 324 8.92 19.59 17.81
C GLY A 324 8.33 19.40 16.42
N VAL A 325 7.33 18.53 16.26
CA VAL A 325 6.71 18.22 14.96
C VAL A 325 5.31 18.82 14.92
N SER A 326 4.92 19.37 13.77
CA SER A 326 3.55 19.86 13.57
C SER A 326 2.64 18.75 13.06
N MET A 327 1.51 18.55 13.74
CA MET A 327 0.38 17.75 13.25
C MET A 327 -0.75 18.68 12.81
N VAL A 328 -1.07 18.66 11.51
CA VAL A 328 -2.11 19.49 10.91
C VAL A 328 -3.30 18.60 10.59
N LEU A 329 -4.43 18.89 11.24
CA LEU A 329 -5.72 18.34 10.87
C LEU A 329 -6.34 19.25 9.80
N SER A 330 -6.78 18.69 8.68
CA SER A 330 -7.40 19.48 7.62
C SER A 330 -8.56 18.75 6.93
N PRO A 331 -9.67 19.46 6.65
CA PRO A 331 -10.77 18.96 5.85
C PRO A 331 -10.52 19.04 4.34
N ASP A 332 -9.39 19.63 3.90
CA ASP A 332 -8.93 19.66 2.51
C ASP A 332 -7.39 19.56 2.40
N SER A 333 -6.86 19.46 1.17
CA SER A 333 -5.41 19.46 0.94
C SER A 333 -4.78 20.86 1.07
N LEU A 334 -5.58 21.93 1.21
CA LEU A 334 -5.11 23.31 1.14
C LEU A 334 -4.36 23.71 2.40
N ASN A 335 -4.87 23.40 3.60
CA ASN A 335 -4.14 23.71 4.84
C ASN A 335 -2.85 22.90 4.95
N ALA A 336 -2.89 21.63 4.53
CA ALA A 336 -1.70 20.78 4.45
C ALA A 336 -0.64 21.39 3.50
N ALA A 337 -1.07 21.85 2.33
CA ALA A 337 -0.20 22.52 1.36
C ALA A 337 0.36 23.85 1.90
N GLY A 338 -0.46 24.67 2.57
CA GLY A 338 -0.01 25.93 3.16
C GLY A 338 1.08 25.72 4.21
N HIS A 339 0.89 24.74 5.09
CA HIS A 339 1.90 24.36 6.08
C HIS A 339 3.14 23.71 5.43
N ALA A 340 2.95 22.88 4.39
CA ALA A 340 4.07 22.31 3.64
C ALA A 340 4.93 23.39 2.98
N MET A 341 4.29 24.45 2.47
CA MET A 341 4.98 25.61 1.89
C MET A 341 5.73 26.40 2.97
N SER A 342 5.14 26.62 4.15
CA SER A 342 5.83 27.34 5.24
C SER A 342 7.05 26.59 5.77
N LEU A 343 7.07 25.25 5.65
CA LEU A 343 8.22 24.40 5.96
C LEU A 343 9.21 24.22 4.78
N GLY A 344 8.94 24.79 3.60
CA GLY A 344 9.78 24.63 2.41
C GLY A 344 9.78 23.20 1.83
N LEU A 345 8.75 22.41 2.15
CA LEU A 345 8.52 21.06 1.60
C LEU A 345 7.97 21.12 0.17
N ILE A 346 7.14 22.12 -0.11
CA ILE A 346 6.67 22.47 -1.45
C ILE A 346 7.03 23.92 -1.77
N ASP A 347 7.15 24.25 -3.06
CA ASP A 347 7.36 25.62 -3.53
C ASP A 347 6.03 26.36 -3.74
N PRO A 348 6.06 27.71 -3.93
CA PRO A 348 4.86 28.49 -4.17
C PRO A 348 4.04 28.05 -5.39
N ASP A 349 4.67 27.49 -6.43
CA ASP A 349 3.98 26.95 -7.60
C ASP A 349 3.21 25.66 -7.28
N GLY A 350 3.81 24.79 -6.46
CA GLY A 350 3.16 23.62 -5.90
C GLY A 350 1.92 24.01 -5.09
N TYR A 351 2.03 25.01 -4.22
CA TYR A 351 0.88 25.52 -3.44
C TYR A 351 -0.23 26.08 -4.33
N ARG A 352 0.10 26.94 -5.30
CA ARG A 352 -0.87 27.48 -6.29
C ARG A 352 -1.59 26.38 -7.05
N SER A 353 -0.88 25.33 -7.41
CA SER A 353 -1.44 24.18 -8.11
C SER A 353 -2.45 23.43 -7.23
N VAL A 354 -2.16 23.27 -5.93
CA VAL A 354 -3.10 22.66 -4.98
C VAL A 354 -4.34 23.54 -4.82
N LEU A 355 -4.18 24.85 -4.60
CA LEU A 355 -5.29 25.81 -4.47
C LEU A 355 -6.24 25.73 -5.67
N ALA A 356 -5.70 25.84 -6.89
CA ALA A 356 -6.50 25.76 -8.12
C ALA A 356 -7.18 24.39 -8.30
N SER A 357 -6.60 23.32 -7.76
CA SER A 357 -7.21 21.98 -7.79
C SER A 357 -8.34 21.83 -6.77
N VAL A 358 -8.23 22.48 -5.61
CA VAL A 358 -9.27 22.48 -4.58
C VAL A 358 -10.48 23.28 -5.04
N GLU A 359 -10.28 24.47 -5.62
CA GLU A 359 -11.35 25.35 -6.12
C GLU A 359 -12.19 24.74 -7.26
N ARG A 360 -11.66 23.74 -7.98
CA ARG A 360 -12.35 23.06 -9.10
C ARG A 360 -13.19 21.86 -8.67
N THR A 361 -13.06 21.42 -7.41
CA THR A 361 -13.69 20.21 -6.89
C THR A 361 -14.87 20.59 -6.01
#